data_AF-A0A1Q9HR77-F1
#
_entry.id   AF-A0A1Q9HR77-F1
#
_cell.length_a   1.000
_cell.length_b   1.000
_cell.length_c   1.000
_cell.angle_alpha   90.00
_cell.angle_beta   90.00
_cell.angle_gamma   90.00
#
_symmetry.space_group_name_H-M   'P 1'
#
loop_
_entity.id
_entity.type
_entity.pdbx_description
1 polymer ?
#
loop_
_entity_poly.entity_id
_entity_poly.type
_entity_poly.pdbx_seq_one_letter_code
_entity_poly.pdbx_strand_id
1 'polypeptide(L)'
;MALISDDIVNAVITKQLDNLYPRIVVLDTYSTQSRYAFIMMRLFKALFDVIENDDCIEIYKVDYQLESALPTLHLISSSNVDDKLLEALFDEFTPLLRRVAAGKRLDSHPLNCE
;
A
#
# COMPACT_ATOMS: atom_id res chain seq x y z
N MET A 1 -17.43 -2.89 21.03
CA MET A 1 -16.69 -3.30 19.83
C MET A 1 -15.26 -2.82 20.02
N ALA A 2 -14.28 -3.71 20.21
CA ALA A 2 -12.89 -3.30 20.33
C ALA A 2 -12.40 -2.90 18.94
N LEU A 3 -12.13 -1.61 18.72
CA LEU A 3 -11.45 -1.15 17.52
C LEU A 3 -10.00 -1.65 17.62
N ILE A 4 -9.55 -2.41 16.62
CA ILE A 4 -8.14 -2.80 16.52
C ILE A 4 -7.34 -1.50 16.38
N SER A 5 -6.32 -1.31 17.23
CA SER A 5 -5.47 -0.12 17.17
C SER A 5 -4.75 -0.06 15.82
N ASP A 6 -4.64 1.13 15.25
CA ASP A 6 -3.89 1.36 14.01
C ASP A 6 -2.44 0.86 14.14
N ASP A 7 -1.83 0.95 15.33
CA ASP A 7 -0.48 0.41 15.60
C ASP A 7 -0.38 -1.11 15.37
N ILE A 8 -1.42 -1.85 15.77
CA ILE A 8 -1.47 -3.31 15.59
C ILE A 8 -1.56 -3.63 14.09
N VAL A 9 -2.41 -2.89 13.37
CA VAL A 9 -2.58 -3.07 11.93
C VAL A 9 -1.29 -2.76 11.19
N ASN A 10 -0.64 -1.65 11.54
CA ASN A 10 0.65 -1.23 10.97
C ASN A 10 1.71 -2.31 11.19
N ALA A 11 1.85 -2.84 12.42
CA ALA A 11 2.79 -3.91 12.72
C ALA A 11 2.50 -5.21 11.94
N VAL A 12 1.23 -5.58 11.76
CA VAL A 12 0.83 -6.75 10.96
C VAL A 12 1.16 -6.56 9.49
N ILE A 13 0.91 -5.37 8.93
CA ILE A 13 1.22 -5.06 7.53
C ILE A 13 2.72 -5.12 7.29
N THR A 14 3.53 -4.46 8.12
CA THR A 14 5.00 -4.52 8.02
C THR A 14 5.48 -5.97 8.05
N LYS A 15 4.99 -6.77 8.99
CA LYS A 15 5.34 -8.19 9.06
C LYS A 15 4.89 -8.97 7.81
N GLN A 16 3.74 -8.66 7.23
CA GLN A 16 3.27 -9.33 6.01
C GLN A 16 4.10 -8.94 4.79
N LEU A 17 4.56 -7.70 4.70
CA LEU A 17 5.47 -7.24 3.64
C LEU A 17 6.76 -8.06 3.65
N ASP A 18 7.41 -8.16 4.81
CA ASP A 18 8.67 -8.90 4.96
C ASP A 18 8.52 -10.39 4.56
N ASN A 19 7.36 -10.99 4.82
CA ASN A 19 7.11 -12.40 4.53
C ASN A 19 6.67 -12.68 3.08
N LEU A 20 5.83 -11.82 2.51
CA LEU A 20 5.18 -12.06 1.22
C LEU A 20 5.91 -11.42 0.06
N TYR A 21 6.59 -10.30 0.29
CA TYR A 21 7.16 -9.45 -0.74
C TYR A 21 8.62 -9.12 -0.40
N PRO A 22 9.55 -10.10 -0.41
CA PRO A 22 10.93 -9.91 0.05
C PRO A 22 11.76 -8.91 -0.77
N ARG A 23 11.26 -8.50 -1.94
CA ARG A 23 11.87 -7.48 -2.82
C ARG A 23 11.33 -6.06 -2.57
N ILE A 24 10.37 -5.94 -1.65
CA ILE A 24 9.86 -4.67 -1.13
C ILE A 24 10.42 -4.50 0.27
N VAL A 25 11.35 -3.57 0.44
CA VAL A 25 11.97 -3.32 1.75
C VAL A 25 11.37 -2.06 2.34
N VAL A 26 10.76 -2.17 3.52
CA VAL A 26 10.29 -1.00 4.28
C VAL A 26 11.38 -0.55 5.25
N LEU A 27 11.96 0.64 5.04
CA LEU A 27 13.14 1.10 5.80
C LEU A 27 12.79 1.92 7.06
N ASP A 28 11.65 2.61 7.09
CA ASP A 28 11.20 3.44 8.21
C ASP A 28 9.75 3.11 8.62
N THR A 29 9.20 3.93 9.50
CA THR A 29 7.88 3.80 10.12
C THR A 29 6.78 3.70 9.06
N TYR A 30 6.04 2.59 9.11
CA TYR A 30 4.78 2.43 8.41
C TYR A 30 3.66 3.03 9.26
N SER A 31 3.18 4.21 8.88
CA SER A 31 2.08 4.89 9.57
C SER A 31 0.88 5.07 8.65
N THR A 32 -0.20 4.34 8.94
CA THR A 32 -1.49 4.56 8.30
C THR A 32 -2.64 4.29 9.27
N GLN A 33 -3.85 4.57 8.82
CA GLN A 33 -5.06 4.17 9.52
C GLN A 33 -5.53 2.80 9.03
N SER A 34 -6.10 2.02 9.94
CA SER A 34 -6.61 0.66 9.71
C SER A 34 -7.53 0.52 8.50
N ARG A 35 -8.32 1.55 8.16
CA ARG A 35 -9.18 1.56 6.96
C ARG A 35 -8.41 1.44 5.64
N TYR A 36 -7.13 1.80 5.61
CA TYR A 36 -6.28 1.70 4.42
C TYR A 36 -5.55 0.35 4.31
N ALA A 37 -5.60 -0.50 5.33
CA ALA A 37 -4.85 -1.75 5.37
C ALA A 37 -5.00 -2.60 4.10
N PHE A 38 -6.25 -2.82 3.68
CA PHE A 38 -6.54 -3.67 2.52
C PHE A 38 -6.04 -3.06 1.21
N ILE A 39 -6.25 -1.76 0.99
CA ILE A 39 -5.83 -1.10 -0.25
C ILE A 39 -4.31 -0.95 -0.32
N MET A 40 -3.65 -0.73 0.82
CA MET A 40 -2.20 -0.71 0.92
C MET A 40 -1.59 -2.10 0.63
N MET A 41 -2.17 -3.18 1.17
CA MET A 41 -1.73 -4.53 0.84
C MET A 41 -1.89 -4.86 -0.66
N ARG A 42 -2.96 -4.37 -1.30
CA ARG A 42 -3.13 -4.49 -2.76
C ARG A 42 -2.06 -3.72 -3.53
N LEU A 43 -1.71 -2.52 -3.06
CA LEU A 43 -0.67 -1.70 -3.64
C LEU A 43 0.69 -2.40 -3.55
N PHE A 44 1.04 -2.98 -2.40
CA PHE A 44 2.28 -3.73 -2.24
C PHE A 44 2.36 -4.96 -3.13
N LYS A 45 1.25 -5.69 -3.29
CA LYS A 45 1.18 -6.77 -4.25
C LYS A 45 1.48 -6.27 -5.67
N ALA A 46 0.80 -5.21 -6.10
CA ALA A 46 0.99 -4.66 -7.44
C ALA A 46 2.42 -4.14 -7.65
N LEU A 47 3.02 -3.52 -6.64
CA LEU A 47 4.44 -3.12 -6.66
C LEU A 47 5.36 -4.34 -6.79
N PHE A 48 5.06 -5.44 -6.13
CA PHE A 48 5.87 -6.66 -6.24
C PHE A 48 5.75 -7.29 -7.63
N ASP A 49 4.57 -7.23 -8.24
CA ASP A 49 4.29 -7.79 -9.56
C ASP A 49 5.00 -7.03 -10.70
N VAL A 50 5.37 -5.75 -10.49
CA VAL A 50 6.16 -4.95 -11.47
C VAL A 50 7.67 -5.11 -11.32
N ILE A 51 8.16 -5.78 -10.28
CA ILE A 51 9.59 -6.01 -10.05
C ILE A 51 10.05 -7.25 -10.83
N GLU A 52 10.92 -7.06 -11.82
CA GLU A 52 11.57 -8.15 -12.55
C GLU A 52 12.67 -8.84 -11.70
N ASN A 53 13.23 -9.95 -12.20
CA ASN A 53 14.23 -10.72 -11.44
C ASN A 53 15.44 -9.84 -11.10
N ASP A 54 15.90 -9.93 -9.85
CA ASP A 54 17.02 -9.21 -9.24
C ASP A 54 16.84 -7.69 -8.96
N ASP A 55 15.70 -7.09 -9.32
CA ASP A 55 15.38 -5.71 -8.93
C ASP A 55 14.73 -5.61 -7.54
N CYS A 56 14.79 -4.43 -6.92
CA CYS A 56 14.09 -4.12 -5.67
C CYS A 56 13.41 -2.74 -5.70
N ILE A 57 12.35 -2.61 -4.88
CA ILE A 57 11.74 -1.33 -4.53
C ILE A 57 11.91 -1.14 -3.02
N GLU A 58 12.54 -0.05 -2.63
CA GLU A 58 12.69 0.36 -1.25
C GLU A 58 11.61 1.38 -0.91
N ILE A 59 10.74 1.04 0.04
CA ILE A 59 9.77 1.96 0.62
C ILE A 59 10.43 2.59 1.83
N TYR A 60 10.93 3.80 1.67
CA TYR A 60 11.58 4.46 2.79
C TYR A 60 10.58 4.92 3.84
N LYS A 61 9.33 5.26 3.49
CA LYS A 61 8.32 5.68 4.46
C LYS A 61 6.90 5.46 3.96
N VAL A 62 5.97 5.26 4.89
CA VAL A 62 4.54 5.46 4.59
C VAL A 62 4.01 6.48 5.59
N ASP A 63 3.71 7.67 5.07
CA ASP A 63 3.24 8.78 5.88
C ASP A 63 1.72 8.92 5.76
N TYR A 64 1.07 9.14 6.89
CA TYR A 64 -0.34 9.53 6.92
C TYR A 64 -0.45 10.98 7.36
N GLN A 65 -0.83 11.85 6.43
CA GLN A 65 -1.06 13.26 6.72
C GLN A 65 -2.54 13.48 7.05
N LEU A 66 -2.82 14.07 8.22
CA LEU A 66 -4.19 14.35 8.67
C LEU A 66 -4.93 15.30 7.72
N GLU A 67 -4.23 16.24 7.09
CA GLU A 67 -4.80 17.25 6.19
C GLU A 67 -5.31 16.64 4.88
N SER A 68 -4.53 15.74 4.27
CA SER A 68 -4.96 15.02 3.07
C SER A 68 -5.88 13.85 3.41
N ALA A 69 -5.81 13.35 4.65
CA ALA A 69 -6.40 12.10 5.11
C ALA A 69 -6.03 10.90 4.23
N LEU A 70 -4.90 10.96 3.52
CA LEU A 70 -4.43 9.92 2.61
C LEU A 70 -3.04 9.43 3.04
N PRO A 71 -2.77 8.12 2.92
CA PRO A 71 -1.41 7.62 3.02
C PRO A 71 -0.61 8.03 1.78
N THR A 72 0.63 8.47 2.00
CA THR A 72 1.62 8.79 0.99
C THR A 72 2.73 7.75 1.07
N LEU A 73 3.04 7.11 -0.06
CA LEU A 73 4.16 6.20 -0.16
C LEU A 73 5.37 6.95 -0.69
N HIS A 74 6.48 6.68 -0.04
CA HIS A 74 7.75 7.30 -0.27
C HIS A 74 8.71 6.17 -0.65
N LEU A 75 9.06 6.09 -1.93
CA LEU A 75 9.79 4.95 -2.50
C LEU A 75 11.00 5.38 -3.32
N ILE A 76 11.97 4.48 -3.38
CA ILE A 76 13.15 4.49 -4.25
C ILE A 76 13.14 3.15 -4.98
N SER A 77 13.25 3.18 -6.30
CA SER A 77 13.28 1.98 -7.14
C SER A 77 14.69 1.72 -7.68
N SER A 78 14.98 0.45 -7.98
CA SER A 78 16.17 0.08 -8.76
C SER A 78 16.10 0.67 -10.17
N SER A 79 17.25 0.88 -10.81
CA SER A 79 17.35 1.56 -12.12
C SER A 79 16.62 0.87 -13.27
N ASN A 80 16.30 -0.42 -13.14
CA ASN A 80 15.62 -1.20 -14.17
C ASN A 80 14.11 -1.29 -13.96
N VAL A 81 13.58 -0.77 -12.84
CA VAL A 81 12.14 -0.68 -12.64
C VAL A 81 11.59 0.40 -13.58
N ASP A 82 10.57 0.07 -14.36
CA ASP A 82 9.98 1.01 -15.30
C ASP A 82 9.17 2.09 -14.56
N ASP A 83 9.72 3.31 -14.53
CA ASP A 83 9.08 4.48 -13.93
C ASP A 83 7.69 4.77 -14.50
N LYS A 84 7.43 4.46 -15.78
CA LYS A 84 6.10 4.66 -16.38
C LYS A 84 5.08 3.66 -15.85
N LEU A 85 5.50 2.42 -15.59
CA LEU A 85 4.63 1.42 -14.96
C LEU A 85 4.33 1.80 -13.51
N LEU A 86 5.32 2.32 -12.79
CA LEU A 86 5.12 2.86 -11.45
C LEU A 86 4.14 4.04 -11.46
N GLU A 87 4.33 5.01 -12.34
CA GLU A 87 3.45 6.19 -12.45
C GLU A 87 2.01 5.76 -12.76
N ALA A 88 1.81 4.88 -13.75
CA ALA A 88 0.49 4.35 -14.10
C ALA A 88 -0.18 3.62 -12.94
N LEU A 89 0.60 2.88 -12.13
CA LEU A 89 0.11 2.19 -10.95
C LEU A 89 -0.37 3.20 -9.89
N PHE A 90 0.39 4.26 -9.62
CA PHE A 90 -0.05 5.31 -8.68
C PHE A 90 -1.27 6.09 -9.18
N ASP A 91 -1.38 6.33 -10.48
CA ASP A 91 -2.54 6.96 -11.09
C ASP A 91 -3.82 6.12 -10.91
N GLU A 92 -3.71 4.78 -10.96
CA GLU A 92 -4.83 3.88 -10.68
C GLU A 92 -5.20 3.84 -9.18
N PHE A 93 -4.20 3.82 -8.30
CA PHE A 93 -4.40 3.67 -6.85
C PHE A 93 -4.84 4.97 -6.16
N THR A 94 -4.40 6.14 -6.62
CA THR A 94 -4.74 7.44 -6.01
C THR A 94 -6.27 7.67 -5.90
N PRO A 95 -7.08 7.42 -6.94
CA PRO A 95 -8.54 7.46 -6.84
C PRO A 95 -9.13 6.47 -5.84
N LEU A 96 -8.55 5.28 -5.71
CA LEU A 96 -9.02 4.26 -4.77
C LEU A 96 -8.79 4.69 -3.32
N LEU A 97 -7.62 5.25 -3.01
CA LEU A 97 -7.33 5.81 -1.70
C LEU A 97 -8.32 6.93 -1.33
N ARG A 98 -8.64 7.82 -2.27
CA ARG A 98 -9.65 8.87 -2.10
C ARG A 98 -11.05 8.30 -1.84
N ARG A 99 -11.42 7.17 -2.46
CA ARG A 99 -12.70 6.49 -2.19
C ARG A 99 -12.75 5.94 -0.76
N VAL A 100 -11.68 5.31 -0.28
CA VAL A 100 -11.58 4.83 1.11
C VAL A 100 -11.68 5.98 2.10
N ALA A 101 -11.00 7.10 1.83
CA ALA A 101 -11.06 8.30 2.66
C ALA A 101 -12.50 8.83 2.79
N ALA A 102 -13.26 8.81 1.68
CA ALA A 102 -14.67 9.20 1.63
C ALA A 102 -15.64 8.13 2.21
N GLY A 103 -15.14 7.02 2.75
CA GLY A 103 -15.96 5.93 3.28
C GLY A 103 -16.74 5.16 2.21
N LYS A 104 -16.37 5.28 0.94
CA LYS A 104 -17.02 4.57 -0.16
C LYS A 104 -16.48 3.16 -0.27
N ARG A 105 -17.35 2.20 -0.60
CA ARG A 105 -16.92 0.83 -0.89
C ARG A 105 -15.95 0.84 -2.07
N LEU A 106 -14.89 0.05 -1.94
CA LEU A 106 -13.98 -0.32 -3.02
C LEU A 106 -14.63 -1.46 -3.80
N ASP A 107 -15.70 -1.18 -4.52
CA ASP A 107 -16.37 -2.23 -5.31
C ASP A 107 -15.46 -2.61 -6.49
N SER A 108 -14.85 -3.79 -6.40
CA SER A 108 -14.41 -4.55 -7.57
C SER A 108 -15.05 -5.93 -7.45
N HIS A 109 -16.21 -6.06 -8.10
CA HIS A 109 -17.18 -7.17 -8.10
C HIS A 109 -18.12 -7.31 -6.88
N PRO A 110 -19.42 -7.62 -7.12
CA PRO A 110 -20.29 -8.07 -6.05
C PRO A 110 -19.78 -9.43 -5.58
N LEU A 111 -19.23 -9.49 -4.37
CA LEU A 111 -19.22 -10.73 -3.62
C LEU A 111 -20.68 -11.02 -3.28
N ASN A 112 -21.36 -11.75 -4.16
CA ASN A 112 -22.51 -12.55 -3.74
C ASN A 112 -21.96 -13.56 -2.74
N CYS A 113 -22.05 -13.23 -1.46
CA CYS A 113 -22.02 -14.25 -0.42
C CYS A 113 -23.39 -14.93 -0.49
N GLU A 114 -23.46 -16.04 -1.22
CA GLU A 114 -24.47 -17.08 -0.98
C GLU A 114 -24.09 -17.90 0.26
#